data_AF-A0A7J2MSD8-F1
#
_entry.id   AF-A0A7J2MSD8-F1
#
_cell.length_a   1.000
_cell.length_b   1.000
_cell.length_c   1.000
_cell.angle_alpha   90.00
_cell.angle_beta   90.00
_cell.angle_gamma   90.00
#
_symmetry.space_group_name_H-M   'P 1'
#
loop_
_entity.id
_entity.type
_entity.pdbx_description
1 polymer ?
#
loop_
_entity_poly.entity_id
_entity_poly.type
_entity_poly.pdbx_seq_one_letter_code
_entity_poly.pdbx_strand_id
1 'polypeptide(L)'
;TMFTEEETEEMLYFADIDKFPDEYVEKNGKKYYTGKQIFSLLIPEDMNLEYKAKICRKCDVCLKEKCPDDAYVVIKNGKLVRGVIDGSTFKARSRSLFLSKLVRMYGNGAAREFIDKGTKLLLWALMKKGLTTGIDDSDIPTEASERIERILKEGEKKVEKLIRIYESGELEPLPGRTTRETLESKIMQVLSEARDKAGEIAEKHLGMNRHAVIMARTGAKGNVLDLTQIAASLGQMSVRGERLSRGYGERSLSHYRKGEIGAKSQGFVAHSFKKGLNPREFFFHAMGGREGLVDTAVRTAQSGYMQRRLMNALQDLRVEYNGVVKDQERVVQFRYGEDGVDPSKSEYGKSVDIDWVIYKNLKSEAI
;
A
#
# COMPACT_ATOMS: atom_id res chain seq x y z
N THR A 1 9.08 5.00 21.52
CA THR A 1 10.27 5.85 21.38
C THR A 1 10.31 6.82 22.53
N MET A 2 11.47 6.98 23.18
CA MET A 2 11.71 7.95 24.24
C MET A 2 12.78 8.96 23.77
N PHE A 3 12.62 10.21 24.19
CA PHE A 3 13.56 11.31 23.96
C PHE A 3 13.91 11.94 25.31
N THR A 4 15.14 12.42 25.47
CA THR A 4 15.54 13.19 26.67
C THR A 4 14.88 14.57 26.66
N GLU A 5 14.96 15.29 27.78
CA GLU A 5 14.53 16.69 27.88
C GLU A 5 15.22 17.57 26.83
N GLU A 6 16.57 17.52 26.77
CA GLU A 6 17.38 18.23 25.77
C GLU A 6 16.99 17.90 24.32
N GLU A 7 16.82 16.61 24.00
CA GLU A 7 16.38 16.18 22.66
C GLU A 7 14.97 16.69 22.31
N THR A 8 14.10 16.79 23.31
CA THR A 8 12.73 17.28 23.12
C THR A 8 12.74 18.79 22.87
N GLU A 9 13.54 19.55 23.63
CA GLU A 9 13.71 20.99 23.43
C GLU A 9 14.28 21.31 22.04
N GLU A 10 15.36 20.63 21.62
CA GLU A 10 15.95 20.79 20.28
C GLU A 10 14.94 20.53 19.16
N MET A 11 14.15 19.47 19.31
CA MET A 11 13.16 19.06 18.32
C MET A 11 12.00 20.05 18.20
N LEU A 12 11.50 20.57 19.33
CA LEU A 12 10.41 21.52 19.37
C LEU A 12 10.84 22.89 18.82
N TYR A 13 12.06 23.32 19.18
CA TYR A 13 12.67 24.52 18.60
C TYR A 13 12.81 24.41 17.08
N PHE A 14 13.28 23.27 16.56
CA PHE A 14 13.40 23.06 15.11
C PHE A 14 12.04 23.07 14.40
N ALA A 15 10.99 22.57 15.07
CA ALA A 15 9.65 22.49 14.52
C ALA A 15 8.82 23.78 14.70
N ASP A 16 9.34 24.81 15.38
CA ASP A 16 8.63 26.06 15.68
C ASP A 16 7.37 25.81 16.53
N ILE A 17 7.55 25.03 17.61
CA ILE A 17 6.50 24.67 18.56
C ILE A 17 6.86 25.24 19.94
N ASP A 18 6.08 26.23 20.39
CA ASP A 18 6.30 26.90 21.69
C ASP A 18 5.72 26.14 22.89
N LYS A 19 5.02 25.03 22.65
CA LYS A 19 4.42 24.19 23.70
C LYS A 19 5.39 23.09 24.11
N PHE A 20 5.44 22.78 25.40
CA PHE A 20 6.20 21.67 25.95
C PHE A 20 5.27 20.62 26.58
N PRO A 21 5.60 19.31 26.56
CA PRO A 21 4.73 18.30 27.17
C PRO A 21 4.70 18.43 28.70
N ASP A 22 3.50 18.42 29.29
CA ASP A 22 3.34 18.53 30.76
C ASP A 22 3.76 17.26 31.52
N GLU A 23 3.59 16.10 30.88
CA GLU A 23 3.83 14.79 31.49
C GLU A 23 5.19 14.22 31.04
N TYR A 24 5.99 13.76 31.99
CA TYR A 24 7.27 13.09 31.74
C TYR A 24 7.32 11.71 32.40
N VAL A 25 8.17 10.86 31.85
CA VAL A 25 8.52 9.56 32.43
C VAL A 25 9.92 9.66 32.99
N GLU A 26 10.06 9.53 34.31
CA GLU A 26 11.37 9.53 34.95
C GLU A 26 12.01 8.13 34.89
N LYS A 27 13.24 8.06 34.39
CA LYS A 27 14.06 6.84 34.43
C LYS A 27 15.48 7.19 34.81
N ASN A 28 16.01 6.54 35.86
CA ASN A 28 17.39 6.71 36.33
C ASN A 28 17.74 8.19 36.62
N GLY A 29 16.81 8.96 37.22
CA GLY A 29 17.01 10.37 37.57
C GLY A 29 17.04 11.33 36.37
N LYS A 30 16.67 10.86 35.17
CA LYS A 30 16.52 11.69 33.97
C LYS A 30 15.06 11.68 33.51
N LYS A 31 14.57 12.85 33.08
CA LYS A 31 13.25 12.99 32.48
C LYS A 31 13.27 12.53 31.02
N TYR A 32 12.27 11.75 30.64
CA TYR A 32 12.06 11.31 29.26
C TYR A 32 10.64 11.61 28.79
N TYR A 33 10.52 11.93 27.52
CA TYR A 33 9.25 12.20 26.86
C TYR A 33 9.00 11.16 25.77
N THR A 34 7.76 10.70 25.65
CA THR A 34 7.39 9.73 24.61
C THR A 34 7.13 10.45 23.29
N GLY A 35 7.47 9.82 22.17
CA GLY A 35 7.15 10.39 20.85
C GLY A 35 5.65 10.64 20.62
N LYS A 36 4.78 9.90 21.31
CA LYS A 36 3.33 10.12 21.27
C LYS A 36 2.93 11.43 21.97
N GLN A 37 3.50 11.71 23.15
CA GLN A 37 3.28 12.98 23.86
C GLN A 37 3.75 14.16 23.03
N ILE A 38 4.95 14.07 22.46
CA ILE A 38 5.51 15.13 21.63
C ILE A 38 4.65 15.37 20.38
N PHE A 39 4.22 14.30 19.69
CA PHE A 39 3.34 14.41 18.52
C PHE A 39 1.95 14.97 18.88
N SER A 40 1.47 14.74 20.10
CA SER A 40 0.16 15.24 20.56
C SER A 40 0.11 16.78 20.61
N LEU A 41 1.25 17.45 20.77
CA LEU A 41 1.33 18.92 20.77
C LEU A 41 0.90 19.55 19.44
N LEU A 42 0.92 18.79 18.34
CA LEU A 42 0.49 19.22 17.02
C LEU A 42 -1.02 19.06 16.78
N ILE A 43 -1.72 18.33 17.65
CA ILE A 43 -3.11 17.96 17.46
C ILE A 43 -3.98 18.95 18.26
N PRO A 44 -5.07 19.51 17.68
CA PRO A 44 -6.01 20.33 18.42
C PRO A 44 -6.63 19.62 19.63
N GLU A 45 -6.82 20.36 20.72
CA GLU A 45 -7.15 19.83 22.07
C GLU A 45 -8.54 19.18 22.18
N ASP A 46 -9.48 19.45 21.28
CA ASP A 46 -10.81 18.85 21.22
C ASP A 46 -10.92 17.73 20.16
N MET A 47 -9.83 17.43 19.45
CA MET A 47 -9.84 16.44 18.37
C MET A 47 -9.90 15.01 18.92
N ASN A 48 -10.90 14.26 18.47
CA ASN A 48 -11.11 12.87 18.83
C ASN A 48 -11.19 11.99 17.57
N LEU A 49 -10.35 10.95 17.50
CA LEU A 49 -10.25 10.11 16.31
C LEU A 49 -9.77 8.69 16.63
N GLU A 50 -10.41 7.71 16.00
CA GLU A 50 -9.99 6.30 16.04
C GLU A 50 -9.87 5.74 14.62
N TYR A 51 -8.75 5.09 14.28
CA TYR A 51 -8.56 4.43 12.98
C TYR A 51 -7.45 3.36 13.03
N LYS A 52 -7.38 2.55 11.97
CA LYS A 52 -6.33 1.53 11.82
C LYS A 52 -5.15 2.11 11.04
N ALA A 53 -3.96 2.00 11.60
CA ALA A 53 -2.71 2.30 10.91
C ALA A 53 -2.46 1.30 9.77
N LYS A 54 -1.62 1.67 8.80
CA LYS A 54 -1.25 0.81 7.68
C LYS A 54 -0.46 -0.43 8.10
N ILE A 55 0.29 -0.37 9.18
CA ILE A 55 0.99 -1.53 9.77
C ILE A 55 0.03 -2.63 10.29
N CYS A 56 -1.28 -2.36 10.38
CA CYS A 56 -2.26 -3.34 10.83
C CYS A 56 -2.27 -4.60 9.94
N ARG A 57 -2.01 -5.76 10.55
CA ARG A 57 -2.00 -7.06 9.86
C ARG A 57 -3.38 -7.59 9.45
N LYS A 58 -4.46 -6.85 9.75
CA LYS A 58 -5.85 -7.25 9.47
C LYS A 58 -6.18 -8.66 9.98
N CYS A 59 -5.81 -8.93 11.23
CA CYS A 59 -6.17 -10.18 11.91
C CYS A 59 -7.70 -10.35 12.00
N ASP A 60 -8.16 -11.61 12.06
CA ASP A 60 -9.58 -11.96 12.08
C ASP A 60 -10.32 -11.30 13.25
N VAL A 61 -9.68 -11.22 14.42
CA VAL A 61 -10.21 -10.55 15.61
C VAL A 61 -9.38 -9.30 15.93
N CYS A 62 -10.02 -8.14 15.95
CA CYS A 62 -9.36 -6.87 16.24
C CYS A 62 -9.42 -6.52 17.74
N LEU A 63 -8.26 -6.53 18.41
CA LEU A 63 -8.13 -6.19 19.83
C LEU A 63 -8.13 -4.67 20.12
N LYS A 64 -8.37 -3.83 19.12
CA LYS A 64 -8.40 -2.35 19.22
C LYS A 64 -7.19 -1.79 19.99
N GLU A 65 -7.41 -1.04 21.08
CA GLU A 65 -6.38 -0.43 21.93
C GLU A 65 -5.35 -1.43 22.50
N LYS A 66 -5.71 -2.72 22.62
CA LYS A 66 -4.83 -3.80 23.09
C LYS A 66 -4.06 -4.49 21.96
N CYS A 67 -3.97 -3.86 20.78
CA CYS A 67 -3.22 -4.40 19.66
C CYS A 67 -1.73 -4.56 20.03
N PRO A 68 -1.13 -5.76 19.88
CA PRO A 68 0.27 -6.00 20.22
C PRO A 68 1.24 -5.24 19.31
N ASP A 69 0.84 -4.97 18.07
CA ASP A 69 1.64 -4.20 17.09
C ASP A 69 1.40 -2.66 17.21
N ASP A 70 0.61 -2.20 18.20
CA ASP A 70 0.23 -0.78 18.37
C ASP A 70 -0.33 -0.15 17.08
N ALA A 71 -1.10 -0.94 16.31
CA ALA A 71 -1.60 -0.58 14.98
C ALA A 71 -2.99 0.11 15.00
N TYR A 72 -3.58 0.30 16.17
CA TYR A 72 -4.87 0.96 16.34
C TYR A 72 -4.66 2.35 16.93
N VAL A 73 -4.88 3.38 16.11
CA VAL A 73 -4.65 4.78 16.47
C VAL A 73 -5.86 5.32 17.22
N VAL A 74 -5.60 5.86 18.41
CA VAL A 74 -6.61 6.46 19.28
C VAL A 74 -6.10 7.81 19.75
N ILE A 75 -6.80 8.86 19.31
CA ILE A 75 -6.59 10.24 19.70
C ILE A 75 -7.81 10.66 20.52
N LYS A 76 -7.58 11.10 21.75
CA LYS A 76 -8.62 11.59 22.66
C LYS A 76 -8.23 12.98 23.16
N ASN A 77 -9.08 13.97 22.94
CA ASN A 77 -8.86 15.37 23.33
C ASN A 77 -7.44 15.85 22.97
N GLY A 78 -7.07 15.72 21.70
CA GLY A 78 -5.74 16.11 21.20
C GLY A 78 -4.57 15.22 21.63
N LYS A 79 -4.76 14.28 22.57
CA LYS A 79 -3.70 13.37 23.02
C LYS A 79 -3.71 12.06 22.23
N LEU A 80 -2.57 11.70 21.64
CA LEU A 80 -2.33 10.42 20.99
C LEU A 80 -2.06 9.33 22.05
N VAL A 81 -3.12 8.63 22.46
CA VAL A 81 -3.07 7.64 23.56
C VAL A 81 -2.46 6.31 23.08
N ARG A 82 -2.90 5.83 21.92
CA ARG A 82 -2.47 4.55 21.33
C ARG A 82 -2.25 4.70 19.84
N GLY A 83 -1.44 3.81 19.28
CA GLY A 83 -1.21 3.73 17.86
C GLY A 83 0.12 4.29 17.39
N VAL A 84 0.47 3.90 16.16
CA VAL A 84 1.59 4.44 15.41
C VAL A 84 1.08 5.30 14.26
N ILE A 85 1.72 6.44 14.06
CA ILE A 85 1.48 7.34 12.94
C ILE A 85 2.27 6.83 11.74
N ASP A 86 1.59 6.49 10.65
CA ASP A 86 2.21 6.01 9.41
C ASP A 86 1.56 6.62 8.15
N GLY A 87 1.79 6.01 6.98
CA GLY A 87 1.23 6.49 5.72
C GLY A 87 -0.30 6.64 5.72
N SER A 88 -1.04 5.94 6.59
CA SER A 88 -2.49 6.18 6.73
C SER A 88 -2.84 7.59 7.20
N THR A 89 -1.90 8.28 7.85
CA THR A 89 -2.08 9.64 8.40
C THR A 89 -1.67 10.70 7.39
N PHE A 90 -0.51 10.52 6.73
CA PHE A 90 0.09 11.56 5.88
C PHE A 90 0.00 11.30 4.38
N LYS A 91 -0.23 10.06 3.92
CA LYS A 91 0.00 9.71 2.52
C LYS A 91 -1.06 10.30 1.60
N ALA A 92 -0.60 11.10 0.63
CA ALA A 92 -1.42 11.57 -0.47
C ALA A 92 -2.08 10.41 -1.23
N ARG A 93 -3.32 10.61 -1.68
CA ARG A 93 -4.15 9.61 -2.39
C ARG A 93 -4.51 8.37 -1.57
N SER A 94 -4.26 8.37 -0.26
CA SER A 94 -4.83 7.40 0.66
C SER A 94 -6.02 8.02 1.40
N ARG A 95 -6.92 7.19 1.93
CA ARG A 95 -8.01 7.65 2.80
C ARG A 95 -7.43 8.11 4.14
N SER A 96 -6.82 9.30 4.17
CA SER A 96 -6.33 9.89 5.41
C SER A 96 -7.50 10.47 6.19
N LEU A 97 -8.00 9.67 7.14
CA LEU A 97 -9.06 10.10 8.06
C LEU A 97 -8.57 11.26 8.95
N PHE A 98 -7.29 11.26 9.32
CA PHE A 98 -6.71 12.29 10.17
C PHE A 98 -6.71 13.66 9.48
N LEU A 99 -6.06 13.77 8.31
CA LEU A 99 -5.96 15.06 7.60
C LEU A 99 -7.32 15.54 7.11
N SER A 100 -8.18 14.63 6.61
CA SER A 100 -9.54 14.98 6.19
C SER A 100 -10.33 15.62 7.34
N LYS A 101 -10.25 15.05 8.54
CA LYS A 101 -10.94 15.59 9.71
C LYS A 101 -10.32 16.88 10.22
N LEU A 102 -8.99 16.99 10.21
CA LEU A 102 -8.30 18.21 10.60
C LEU A 102 -8.76 19.40 9.73
N VAL A 103 -8.80 19.22 8.41
CA VAL A 103 -9.28 20.24 7.46
C VAL A 103 -10.76 20.58 7.69
N ARG A 104 -11.63 19.59 7.90
CA ARG A 104 -13.07 19.81 8.05
C ARG A 104 -13.46 20.48 9.36
N MET A 105 -12.77 20.14 10.45
CA MET A 105 -13.09 20.66 11.78
C MET A 105 -12.43 22.01 12.06
N TYR A 106 -11.18 22.19 11.62
CA TYR A 106 -10.34 23.34 12.01
C TYR A 106 -9.92 24.20 10.81
N GLY A 107 -10.32 23.82 9.59
CA GLY A 107 -10.04 24.57 8.38
C GLY A 107 -8.64 24.34 7.81
N ASN A 108 -8.39 25.00 6.67
CA ASN A 108 -7.14 24.85 5.92
C ASN A 108 -5.92 25.42 6.64
N GLY A 109 -6.10 26.45 7.48
CA GLY A 109 -5.01 27.08 8.23
C GLY A 109 -4.37 26.10 9.23
N ALA A 110 -5.20 25.45 10.05
CA ALA A 110 -4.74 24.43 11.00
C ALA A 110 -4.08 23.24 10.29
N ALA A 111 -4.64 22.80 9.16
CA ALA A 111 -4.05 21.73 8.37
C ALA A 111 -2.67 22.10 7.79
N ARG A 112 -2.50 23.33 7.30
CA ARG A 112 -1.20 23.84 6.85
C ARG A 112 -0.18 23.83 7.99
N GLU A 113 -0.54 24.41 9.14
CA GLU A 113 0.35 24.48 10.29
C GLU A 113 0.78 23.09 10.76
N PHE A 114 -0.15 22.15 10.85
CA PHE A 114 0.14 20.75 11.16
C PHE A 114 1.11 20.11 10.17
N ILE A 115 0.91 20.32 8.86
CA ILE A 115 1.80 19.74 7.84
C ILE A 115 3.20 20.35 7.94
N ASP A 116 3.31 21.66 8.07
CA ASP A 116 4.59 22.37 8.13
C ASP A 116 5.38 21.96 9.39
N LYS A 117 4.77 22.11 10.58
CA LYS A 117 5.41 21.78 11.87
C LYS A 117 5.64 20.28 12.03
N GLY A 118 4.65 19.46 11.65
CA GLY A 118 4.74 18.00 11.71
C GLY A 118 5.84 17.45 10.82
N THR A 119 6.03 17.99 9.62
CA THR A 119 7.12 17.56 8.73
C THR A 119 8.49 17.88 9.32
N LYS A 120 8.70 19.10 9.83
CA LYS A 120 9.96 19.49 10.49
C LYS A 120 10.29 18.60 11.69
N LEU A 121 9.30 18.34 12.54
CA LEU A 121 9.43 17.48 13.72
C LEU A 121 9.85 16.05 13.34
N LEU A 122 9.17 15.47 12.35
CA LEU A 122 9.49 14.12 11.87
C LEU A 122 10.87 14.06 11.21
N LEU A 123 11.27 15.09 10.45
CA LEU A 123 12.60 15.17 9.85
C LEU A 123 13.71 15.21 10.90
N TRP A 124 13.57 16.04 11.93
CA TRP A 124 14.53 16.10 13.03
C TRP A 124 14.66 14.73 13.72
N ALA A 125 13.53 14.08 14.03
CA ALA A 125 13.53 12.77 14.67
C ALA A 125 14.22 11.70 13.81
N LEU A 126 14.02 11.73 12.49
CA LEU A 126 14.70 10.84 11.54
C LEU A 126 16.21 11.12 11.48
N MET A 127 16.62 12.39 11.46
CA MET A 127 18.03 12.77 11.45
C MET A 127 18.75 12.35 12.73
N LYS A 128 18.12 12.51 13.90
CA LYS A 128 18.70 12.13 15.20
C LYS A 128 18.80 10.62 15.40
N LYS A 129 17.74 9.87 15.04
CA LYS A 129 17.73 8.41 15.23
C LYS A 129 18.51 7.65 14.16
N GLY A 130 18.67 8.24 12.98
CA GLY A 130 19.29 7.62 11.82
C GLY A 130 18.35 6.60 11.17
N LEU A 131 18.18 6.70 9.86
CA LEU A 131 17.45 5.74 9.04
C LEU A 131 18.32 5.38 7.85
N THR A 132 18.75 4.13 7.76
CA THR A 132 19.60 3.62 6.68
C THR A 132 19.14 2.24 6.25
N THR A 133 19.41 1.82 5.02
CA THR A 133 19.09 0.46 4.58
C THR A 133 20.36 -0.28 4.24
N GLY A 134 20.51 -1.47 4.82
CA GLY A 134 21.63 -2.37 4.58
C GLY A 134 21.26 -3.46 3.59
N ILE A 135 22.27 -4.16 3.05
CA ILE A 135 22.04 -5.31 2.17
C ILE A 135 21.40 -6.49 2.94
N ASP A 136 21.61 -6.54 4.25
CA ASP A 136 21.12 -7.51 5.23
C ASP A 136 19.66 -7.29 5.66
N ASP A 137 19.06 -6.16 5.28
CA ASP A 137 17.63 -5.91 5.45
C ASP A 137 16.76 -6.91 4.67
N SER A 138 17.35 -7.58 3.68
CA SER A 138 16.69 -8.59 2.85
C SER A 138 17.11 -10.03 3.18
N ASP A 139 18.00 -10.21 4.16
CA ASP A 139 18.54 -11.52 4.50
C ASP A 139 17.52 -12.34 5.30
N ILE A 140 17.29 -13.56 4.82
CA ILE A 140 16.45 -14.57 5.47
C ILE A 140 17.32 -15.75 5.91
N PRO A 141 16.97 -16.42 7.02
CA PRO A 141 17.69 -17.62 7.48
C PRO A 141 17.69 -18.72 6.41
N THR A 142 18.73 -19.56 6.41
CA THR A 142 18.87 -20.68 5.48
C THR A 142 17.64 -21.60 5.51
N GLU A 143 17.10 -21.88 6.70
CA GLU A 143 15.88 -22.69 6.89
C GLU A 143 14.68 -22.11 6.13
N ALA A 144 14.52 -20.78 6.15
CA ALA A 144 13.44 -20.09 5.43
C ALA A 144 13.67 -20.16 3.91
N SER A 145 14.91 -19.98 3.46
CA SER A 145 15.29 -20.11 2.05
C SER A 145 15.02 -21.52 1.50
N GLU A 146 15.40 -22.56 2.25
CA GLU A 146 15.13 -23.97 1.88
C GLU A 146 13.63 -24.28 1.86
N ARG A 147 12.86 -23.69 2.78
CA ARG A 147 11.41 -23.85 2.81
C ARG A 147 10.74 -23.18 1.61
N ILE A 148 11.20 -21.98 1.23
CA ILE A 148 10.75 -21.29 0.02
C ILE A 148 11.06 -22.14 -1.21
N GLU A 149 12.27 -22.67 -1.33
CA GLU A 149 12.66 -23.51 -2.45
C GLU A 149 11.80 -24.79 -2.55
N ARG A 150 11.48 -25.41 -1.41
CA ARG A 150 10.55 -26.56 -1.37
C ARG A 150 9.17 -26.21 -1.91
N ILE A 151 8.60 -25.07 -1.49
CA ILE A 151 7.26 -24.64 -1.94
C ILE A 151 7.24 -24.33 -3.44
N LEU A 152 8.27 -23.65 -3.95
CA LEU A 152 8.38 -23.36 -5.38
C LEU A 152 8.51 -24.65 -6.19
N LYS A 153 9.31 -25.62 -5.72
CA LYS A 153 9.42 -26.97 -6.33
C LYS A 153 8.09 -27.73 -6.29
N GLU A 154 7.32 -27.63 -5.21
CA GLU A 154 5.97 -28.21 -5.14
C GLU A 154 5.01 -27.55 -6.13
N GLY A 155 5.09 -26.23 -6.31
CA GLY A 155 4.35 -25.49 -7.34
C GLY A 155 4.69 -26.00 -8.75
N GLU A 156 5.98 -26.15 -9.07
CA GLU A 156 6.44 -26.71 -10.35
C GLU A 156 5.90 -28.14 -10.58
N LYS A 157 5.95 -29.01 -9.55
CA LYS A 157 5.39 -30.38 -9.63
C LYS A 157 3.88 -30.38 -9.86
N LYS A 158 3.14 -29.44 -9.27
CA LYS A 158 1.69 -29.29 -9.53
C LYS A 158 1.42 -28.88 -10.97
N VAL A 159 2.24 -27.99 -11.54
CA VAL A 159 2.15 -27.61 -12.95
C VAL A 159 2.42 -28.81 -13.86
N GLU A 160 3.42 -29.63 -13.57
CA GLU A 160 3.68 -30.87 -14.32
C GLU A 160 2.49 -31.85 -14.28
N LYS A 161 1.83 -31.98 -13.12
CA LYS A 161 0.61 -32.80 -13.01
C LYS A 161 -0.53 -32.24 -13.86
N LEU A 162 -0.75 -30.93 -13.87
CA LEU A 162 -1.77 -30.28 -14.70
C LEU A 162 -1.50 -30.50 -16.19
N ILE A 163 -0.23 -30.44 -16.61
CA ILE A 163 0.18 -30.71 -17.99
C ILE A 163 -0.14 -32.16 -18.37
N ARG A 164 0.16 -33.14 -17.50
CA ARG A 164 -0.18 -34.55 -17.75
C ARG A 164 -1.67 -34.80 -17.89
N ILE A 165 -2.50 -34.16 -17.05
CA ILE A 165 -3.97 -34.24 -17.13
C ILE A 165 -4.50 -33.63 -18.43
N TYR A 166 -3.85 -32.57 -18.90
CA TYR A 166 -4.18 -31.98 -20.19
C TYR A 166 -3.78 -32.89 -21.37
N GLU A 167 -2.59 -33.49 -21.31
CA GLU A 167 -2.11 -34.44 -22.31
C GLU A 167 -2.95 -35.73 -22.37
N SER A 168 -3.52 -36.18 -21.23
CA SER A 168 -4.46 -37.31 -21.19
C SER A 168 -5.87 -36.95 -21.68
N GLY A 169 -6.17 -35.67 -21.91
CA GLY A 169 -7.49 -35.20 -22.33
C GLY A 169 -8.54 -35.17 -21.21
N GLU A 170 -8.13 -35.38 -19.96
CA GLU A 170 -9.02 -35.42 -18.78
C GLU A 170 -9.28 -34.02 -18.18
N LEU A 171 -8.67 -32.96 -18.73
CA LEU A 171 -8.82 -31.61 -18.20
C LEU A 171 -10.18 -31.02 -18.53
N GLU A 172 -11.03 -30.89 -17.52
CA GLU A 172 -12.31 -30.18 -17.66
C GLU A 172 -12.10 -28.68 -17.96
N PRO A 173 -12.73 -28.15 -19.02
CA PRO A 173 -12.67 -26.74 -19.37
C PRO A 173 -13.47 -25.88 -18.39
N LEU A 174 -12.97 -24.69 -18.11
CA LEU A 174 -13.73 -23.68 -17.37
C LEU A 174 -14.85 -23.11 -18.25
N PRO A 175 -15.99 -22.69 -17.65
CA PRO A 175 -17.09 -22.09 -18.41
C PRO A 175 -16.63 -20.93 -19.29
N GLY A 176 -16.95 -21.00 -20.59
CA GLY A 176 -16.61 -19.96 -21.56
C GLY A 176 -15.14 -19.88 -21.96
N ARG A 177 -14.31 -20.88 -21.61
CA ARG A 177 -12.90 -20.96 -22.02
C ARG A 177 -12.58 -22.27 -22.71
N THR A 178 -11.60 -22.23 -23.60
CA THR A 178 -11.05 -23.45 -24.20
C THR A 178 -10.29 -24.28 -23.16
N THR A 179 -10.06 -25.57 -23.46
CA THR A 179 -9.25 -26.46 -22.61
C THR A 179 -7.83 -25.94 -22.42
N ARG A 180 -7.23 -25.36 -23.47
CA ARG A 180 -5.88 -24.77 -23.40
C ARG A 180 -5.84 -23.51 -22.54
N GLU A 181 -6.78 -22.58 -22.70
CA GLU A 181 -6.88 -21.40 -21.83
C GLU A 181 -7.17 -21.78 -20.38
N THR A 182 -7.92 -22.86 -20.17
CA THR A 182 -8.17 -23.42 -18.84
C THR A 182 -6.89 -23.93 -18.20
N LEU A 183 -6.06 -24.66 -18.96
CA LEU A 183 -4.75 -25.10 -18.49
C LEU A 183 -3.88 -23.90 -18.07
N GLU A 184 -3.75 -22.90 -18.94
CA GLU A 184 -2.94 -21.71 -18.69
C GLU A 184 -3.41 -20.95 -17.44
N SER A 185 -4.73 -20.76 -17.29
CA SER A 185 -5.31 -20.10 -16.12
C SER A 185 -5.05 -20.87 -14.83
N LYS A 186 -5.20 -22.21 -14.84
CA LYS A 186 -4.92 -23.06 -13.67
C LYS A 186 -3.42 -23.01 -13.31
N ILE A 187 -2.54 -23.05 -14.30
CA ILE A 187 -1.08 -22.95 -14.08
C ILE A 187 -0.72 -21.60 -13.45
N MET A 188 -1.23 -20.49 -14.00
CA MET A 188 -0.99 -19.16 -13.45
C MET A 188 -1.45 -19.05 -11.99
N GLN A 189 -2.62 -19.60 -11.67
CA GLN A 189 -3.13 -19.62 -10.30
C GLN A 189 -2.19 -20.40 -9.37
N VAL A 190 -1.80 -21.63 -9.73
CA VAL A 190 -0.89 -22.46 -8.91
C VAL A 190 0.45 -21.75 -8.66
N LEU A 191 1.01 -21.11 -9.68
CA LEU A 191 2.28 -20.38 -9.56
C LEU A 191 2.14 -19.09 -8.75
N SER A 192 1.02 -18.38 -8.85
CA SER A 192 0.73 -17.21 -8.00
C SER A 192 0.62 -17.62 -6.54
N GLU A 193 -0.15 -18.68 -6.24
CA GLU A 193 -0.27 -19.19 -4.87
C GLU A 193 1.07 -19.65 -4.29
N ALA A 194 1.93 -20.27 -5.10
CA ALA A 194 3.27 -20.66 -4.67
C ALA A 194 4.15 -19.44 -4.34
N ARG A 195 4.09 -18.38 -5.16
CA ARG A 195 4.79 -17.11 -4.90
C ARG A 195 4.27 -16.44 -3.63
N ASP A 196 2.96 -16.37 -3.45
CA ASP A 196 2.36 -15.69 -2.29
C ASP A 196 2.71 -16.42 -0.98
N LYS A 197 2.68 -17.76 -0.97
CA LYS A 197 3.15 -18.58 0.16
C LYS A 197 4.65 -18.39 0.44
N ALA A 198 5.48 -18.27 -0.59
CA ALA A 198 6.89 -17.96 -0.43
C ALA A 198 7.09 -16.57 0.19
N GLY A 199 6.28 -15.58 -0.23
CA GLY A 199 6.26 -14.24 0.35
C GLY A 199 5.87 -14.20 1.83
N GLU A 200 4.83 -14.94 2.23
CA GLU A 200 4.44 -15.04 3.63
C GLU A 200 5.55 -15.61 4.52
N ILE A 201 6.32 -16.57 4.01
CA ILE A 201 7.46 -17.13 4.75
C ILE A 201 8.57 -16.11 4.89
N ALA A 202 8.92 -15.41 3.81
CA ALA A 202 9.91 -14.34 3.88
C ALA A 202 9.46 -13.25 4.87
N GLU A 203 8.21 -12.81 4.79
CA GLU A 203 7.66 -11.77 5.66
C GLU A 203 7.67 -12.17 7.14
N LYS A 204 7.44 -13.44 7.49
CA LYS A 204 7.53 -13.93 8.87
C LYS A 204 8.94 -13.82 9.46
N HIS A 205 9.97 -13.96 8.63
CA HIS A 205 11.38 -13.89 9.05
C HIS A 205 11.98 -12.49 8.89
N LEU A 206 11.35 -11.64 8.08
CA LEU A 206 11.66 -10.22 7.94
C LEU A 206 10.99 -9.43 9.08
N GLY A 207 11.65 -9.37 10.23
CA GLY A 207 11.18 -8.62 11.39
C GLY A 207 11.09 -7.10 11.17
N MET A 208 10.29 -6.43 12.02
CA MET A 208 10.11 -4.97 12.02
C MET A 208 11.35 -4.17 12.45
N ASN A 209 12.45 -4.85 12.82
CA ASN A 209 13.70 -4.20 13.23
C ASN A 209 14.52 -3.68 12.03
N ARG A 210 14.17 -4.09 10.81
CA ARG A 210 14.87 -3.73 9.58
C ARG A 210 14.21 -2.53 8.92
N HIS A 211 15.01 -1.54 8.53
CA HIS A 211 14.48 -0.28 8.00
C HIS A 211 13.76 -0.46 6.67
N ALA A 212 14.21 -1.36 5.78
CA ALA A 212 13.49 -1.68 4.55
C ALA A 212 12.07 -2.22 4.81
N VAL A 213 11.91 -3.08 5.83
CA VAL A 213 10.62 -3.65 6.23
C VAL A 213 9.70 -2.57 6.79
N ILE A 214 10.25 -1.68 7.63
CA ILE A 214 9.52 -0.51 8.14
C ILE A 214 9.00 0.34 6.99
N MET A 215 9.82 0.67 5.99
CA MET A 215 9.39 1.50 4.84
C MET A 215 8.25 0.87 4.04
N ALA A 216 8.33 -0.44 3.78
CA ALA A 216 7.31 -1.16 3.01
C ALA A 216 5.97 -1.24 3.77
N ARG A 217 6.02 -1.59 5.07
CA ARG A 217 4.81 -1.76 5.89
C ARG A 217 4.14 -0.44 6.28
N THR A 218 4.93 0.59 6.59
CA THR A 218 4.40 1.96 6.82
C THR A 218 3.88 2.61 5.54
N GLY A 219 4.28 2.06 4.38
CA GLY A 219 3.83 2.52 3.07
C GLY A 219 4.52 3.77 2.56
N ALA A 220 5.70 4.09 3.11
CA ALA A 220 6.52 5.22 2.69
C ALA A 220 7.12 4.97 1.29
N LYS A 221 7.86 3.86 1.14
CA LYS A 221 8.45 3.44 -0.14
C LYS A 221 8.55 1.92 -0.20
N GLY A 222 8.14 1.36 -1.32
CA GLY A 222 8.00 -0.08 -1.49
C GLY A 222 6.71 -0.63 -0.88
N ASN A 223 6.39 -1.87 -1.25
CA ASN A 223 5.32 -2.67 -0.69
C ASN A 223 5.83 -4.06 -0.29
N VAL A 224 4.98 -4.89 0.33
CA VAL A 224 5.35 -6.25 0.79
C VAL A 224 5.67 -7.20 -0.38
N LEU A 225 5.03 -7.00 -1.54
CA LEU A 225 5.34 -7.75 -2.76
C LEU A 225 6.76 -7.42 -3.25
N ASP A 226 7.20 -6.17 -3.21
CA ASP A 226 8.56 -5.78 -3.62
C ASP A 226 9.61 -6.45 -2.72
N LEU A 227 9.39 -6.47 -1.40
CA LEU A 227 10.25 -7.22 -0.46
C LEU A 227 10.25 -8.72 -0.74
N THR A 228 9.08 -9.27 -1.09
CA THR A 228 8.94 -10.68 -1.48
C THR A 228 9.75 -10.99 -2.75
N GLN A 229 9.79 -10.10 -3.73
CA GLN A 229 10.59 -10.28 -4.94
C GLN A 229 12.10 -10.19 -4.67
N ILE A 230 12.51 -9.34 -3.72
CA ILE A 230 13.91 -9.22 -3.32
C ILE A 230 14.37 -10.46 -2.56
N ALA A 231 13.57 -10.95 -1.60
CA ALA A 231 13.98 -12.02 -0.69
C ALA A 231 13.57 -13.44 -1.14
N ALA A 232 12.36 -13.61 -1.67
CA ALA A 232 11.76 -14.93 -1.91
C ALA A 232 11.77 -15.36 -3.39
N SER A 233 11.00 -14.70 -4.26
CA SER A 233 10.83 -15.08 -5.66
C SER A 233 10.17 -13.98 -6.48
N LEU A 234 10.60 -13.78 -7.73
CA LEU A 234 9.93 -12.86 -8.66
C LEU A 234 8.55 -13.40 -9.11
N GLY A 235 8.45 -14.72 -9.33
CA GLY A 235 7.24 -15.40 -9.78
C GLY A 235 7.08 -15.44 -11.31
N GLN A 236 5.82 -15.57 -11.76
CA GLN A 236 5.48 -15.72 -13.17
C GLN A 236 5.59 -14.39 -13.91
N MET A 237 6.36 -14.36 -15.01
CA MET A 237 6.38 -13.23 -15.95
C MET A 237 5.27 -13.41 -16.99
N SER A 238 4.53 -12.34 -17.27
CA SER A 238 3.50 -12.33 -18.32
C SER A 238 3.79 -11.25 -19.34
N VAL A 239 3.21 -11.40 -20.54
CA VAL A 239 3.09 -10.33 -21.53
C VAL A 239 1.66 -10.36 -22.07
N ARG A 240 0.92 -9.26 -21.94
CA ARG A 240 -0.48 -9.11 -22.36
C ARG A 240 -1.41 -10.14 -21.71
N GLY A 241 -1.17 -10.48 -20.45
CA GLY A 241 -2.00 -11.40 -19.67
C GLY A 241 -1.73 -12.88 -19.90
N GLU A 242 -0.83 -13.25 -20.82
CA GLU A 242 -0.44 -14.63 -21.08
C GLU A 242 0.98 -14.92 -20.59
N ARG A 243 1.30 -16.20 -20.36
CA ARG A 243 2.69 -16.65 -20.13
C ARG A 243 3.55 -16.46 -21.37
N LEU A 244 4.87 -16.50 -21.20
CA LEU A 244 5.82 -16.20 -22.26
C LEU A 244 5.92 -17.34 -23.30
N SER A 245 5.01 -17.30 -24.28
CA SER A 245 4.94 -18.28 -25.38
C SER A 245 5.66 -17.84 -26.66
N ARG A 246 5.88 -16.52 -26.84
CA ARG A 246 6.52 -15.95 -28.03
C ARG A 246 8.03 -16.23 -28.04
N GLY A 247 8.52 -16.85 -29.11
CA GLY A 247 9.93 -17.18 -29.27
C GLY A 247 10.20 -17.92 -30.59
N TYR A 248 10.93 -19.03 -30.49
CA TYR A 248 11.14 -19.96 -31.61
C TYR A 248 9.85 -20.74 -31.91
N GLY A 249 9.78 -21.42 -33.07
CA GLY A 249 8.55 -22.02 -33.61
C GLY A 249 7.69 -22.83 -32.64
N GLU A 250 8.27 -23.51 -31.64
CA GLU A 250 7.54 -24.29 -30.63
C GLU A 250 8.15 -24.17 -29.22
N ARG A 251 8.88 -23.10 -28.93
CA ARG A 251 9.55 -22.90 -27.63
C ARG A 251 9.93 -21.44 -27.41
N SER A 252 9.90 -21.01 -26.17
CA SER A 252 10.29 -19.64 -25.79
C SER A 252 11.77 -19.36 -26.04
N LEU A 253 12.67 -20.25 -25.60
CA LEU A 253 14.13 -20.15 -25.76
C LEU A 253 14.72 -21.40 -26.38
N SER A 254 15.88 -21.25 -27.04
CA SER A 254 16.63 -22.36 -27.66
C SER A 254 17.12 -23.43 -26.67
N HIS A 255 17.12 -23.11 -25.38
CA HIS A 255 17.53 -23.98 -24.27
C HIS A 255 16.45 -24.97 -23.83
N TYR A 256 15.20 -24.82 -24.29
CA TYR A 256 14.09 -25.71 -23.95
C TYR A 256 13.78 -26.68 -25.10
N ARG A 257 13.11 -27.79 -24.78
CA ARG A 257 12.64 -28.72 -25.81
C ARG A 257 11.47 -28.12 -26.57
N LYS A 258 11.30 -28.53 -27.83
CA LYS A 258 10.13 -28.14 -28.63
C LYS A 258 8.86 -28.68 -27.96
N GLY A 259 7.81 -27.86 -27.89
CA GLY A 259 6.54 -28.19 -27.25
C GLY A 259 6.54 -28.12 -25.72
N GLU A 260 7.64 -27.72 -25.08
CA GLU A 260 7.71 -27.66 -23.61
C GLU A 260 6.86 -26.49 -23.05
N ILE A 261 5.89 -26.82 -22.19
CA ILE A 261 4.95 -25.85 -21.57
C ILE A 261 5.04 -25.79 -20.04
N GLY A 262 6.10 -26.36 -19.47
CA GLY A 262 6.39 -26.33 -18.04
C GLY A 262 6.62 -24.92 -17.48
N ALA A 263 6.58 -24.78 -16.15
CA ALA A 263 6.68 -23.49 -15.47
C ALA A 263 7.90 -22.66 -15.92
N LYS A 264 9.10 -23.26 -15.86
CA LYS A 264 10.36 -22.60 -16.25
C LYS A 264 10.42 -22.25 -17.74
N SER A 265 9.91 -23.13 -18.60
CA SER A 265 9.92 -22.93 -20.06
C SER A 265 9.04 -21.76 -20.50
N GLN A 266 8.06 -21.36 -19.69
CA GLN A 266 7.08 -20.32 -20.02
C GLN A 266 7.23 -19.09 -19.10
N GLY A 267 8.44 -18.82 -18.60
CA GLY A 267 8.74 -17.56 -17.92
C GLY A 267 8.50 -17.50 -16.41
N PHE A 268 8.45 -18.64 -15.72
CA PHE A 268 8.47 -18.64 -14.26
C PHE A 268 9.88 -18.40 -13.72
N VAL A 269 10.04 -17.32 -12.95
CA VAL A 269 11.31 -16.93 -12.33
C VAL A 269 11.29 -17.32 -10.85
N ALA A 270 11.97 -18.42 -10.53
CA ALA A 270 11.96 -18.98 -9.18
C ALA A 270 12.90 -18.21 -8.25
N HIS A 271 14.03 -17.73 -8.75
CA HIS A 271 15.03 -17.01 -7.96
C HIS A 271 14.55 -15.59 -7.60
N SER A 272 15.04 -15.08 -6.47
CA SER A 272 14.85 -13.70 -6.02
C SER A 272 15.98 -12.80 -6.50
N PHE A 273 15.82 -11.48 -6.41
CA PHE A 273 16.90 -10.55 -6.76
C PHE A 273 18.14 -10.73 -5.87
N LYS A 274 17.96 -11.08 -4.59
CA LYS A 274 19.06 -11.33 -3.66
C LYS A 274 19.84 -12.61 -4.01
N LYS A 275 19.14 -13.69 -4.38
CA LYS A 275 19.79 -14.96 -4.79
C LYS A 275 20.48 -14.84 -6.16
N GLY A 276 20.01 -13.92 -6.99
CA GLY A 276 20.49 -13.71 -8.35
C GLY A 276 19.74 -14.56 -9.37
N LEU A 277 19.50 -13.97 -10.55
CA LEU A 277 18.77 -14.61 -11.64
C LEU A 277 19.71 -15.43 -12.51
N ASN A 278 19.26 -16.60 -12.96
CA ASN A 278 19.99 -17.32 -14.00
C ASN A 278 19.80 -16.65 -15.38
N PRO A 279 20.63 -16.96 -16.40
CA PRO A 279 20.55 -16.29 -17.70
C PRO A 279 19.17 -16.37 -18.39
N ARG A 280 18.43 -17.48 -18.20
CA ARG A 280 17.09 -17.67 -18.77
C ARG A 280 16.07 -16.81 -18.05
N GLU A 281 16.11 -16.81 -16.72
CA GLU A 281 15.26 -15.98 -15.86
C GLU A 281 15.50 -14.49 -16.08
N PHE A 282 16.76 -14.06 -16.22
CA PHE A 282 17.10 -12.68 -16.54
C PHE A 282 16.45 -12.24 -17.86
N PHE A 283 16.53 -13.07 -18.89
CA PHE A 283 15.93 -12.78 -20.19
C PHE A 283 14.39 -12.74 -20.12
N PHE A 284 13.76 -13.68 -19.39
CA PHE A 284 12.32 -13.66 -19.16
C PHE A 284 11.86 -12.44 -18.34
N HIS A 285 12.64 -12.03 -17.34
CA HIS A 285 12.36 -10.83 -16.58
C HIS A 285 12.43 -9.58 -17.46
N ALA A 286 13.42 -9.50 -18.36
CA ALA A 286 13.51 -8.42 -19.34
C ALA A 286 12.32 -8.38 -20.30
N MET A 287 11.79 -9.54 -20.71
CA MET A 287 10.57 -9.63 -21.52
C MET A 287 9.35 -9.06 -20.79
N GLY A 288 9.13 -9.46 -19.53
CA GLY A 288 8.05 -8.93 -18.69
C GLY A 288 8.20 -7.42 -18.43
N GLY A 289 9.42 -6.95 -18.18
CA GLY A 289 9.71 -5.53 -17.96
C GLY A 289 9.35 -4.63 -19.15
N ARG A 290 9.41 -5.14 -20.39
CA ARG A 290 9.01 -4.38 -21.58
C ARG A 290 7.51 -4.08 -21.63
N GLU A 291 6.67 -4.95 -21.05
CA GLU A 291 5.22 -4.72 -21.00
C GLU A 291 4.91 -3.41 -20.26
N GLY A 292 5.50 -3.22 -19.06
CA GLY A 292 5.29 -2.01 -18.27
C GLY A 292 5.73 -0.73 -18.97
N LEU A 293 6.88 -0.77 -19.66
CA LEU A 293 7.40 0.38 -20.40
C LEU A 293 6.50 0.78 -21.57
N VAL A 294 6.07 -0.21 -22.36
CA VAL A 294 5.23 0.04 -23.54
C VAL A 294 3.81 0.43 -23.14
N ASP A 295 3.19 -0.27 -22.19
CA ASP A 295 1.81 -0.01 -21.77
C ASP A 295 1.67 1.41 -21.18
N THR A 296 2.63 1.83 -20.35
CA THR A 296 2.66 3.19 -19.78
C THR A 296 2.76 4.25 -20.88
N ALA A 297 3.61 4.04 -21.88
CA ALA A 297 3.78 4.98 -22.99
C ALA A 297 2.51 5.07 -23.85
N VAL A 298 1.89 3.95 -24.19
CA VAL A 298 0.71 3.90 -25.07
C VAL A 298 -0.54 4.46 -24.39
N ARG A 299 -0.76 4.15 -23.10
CA ARG A 299 -1.96 4.61 -22.36
C ARG A 299 -2.06 6.13 -22.26
N THR A 300 -0.93 6.84 -22.25
CA THR A 300 -0.90 8.29 -22.14
C THR A 300 -1.64 8.97 -23.29
N ALA A 301 -1.45 8.49 -24.53
CA ALA A 301 -2.06 9.10 -25.71
C ALA A 301 -3.60 8.94 -25.71
N GLN A 302 -4.08 7.73 -25.39
CA GLN A 302 -5.52 7.44 -25.34
C GLN A 302 -6.21 8.20 -24.19
N SER A 303 -5.60 8.20 -23.00
CA SER A 303 -6.12 8.91 -21.83
C SER A 303 -6.23 10.41 -22.09
N GLY A 304 -5.16 11.03 -22.62
CA GLY A 304 -5.15 12.47 -22.93
C GLY A 304 -6.16 12.85 -24.01
N TYR A 305 -6.32 12.03 -25.06
CA TYR A 305 -7.32 12.27 -26.09
C TYR A 305 -8.75 12.14 -25.57
N MET A 306 -9.04 11.10 -24.79
CA MET A 306 -10.34 10.93 -24.14
C MET A 306 -10.65 12.11 -23.22
N GLN A 307 -9.69 12.51 -22.38
CA GLN A 307 -9.82 13.68 -21.51
C GLN A 307 -10.10 14.95 -22.32
N ARG A 308 -9.36 15.22 -23.40
CA ARG A 308 -9.57 16.40 -24.25
C ARG A 308 -10.99 16.43 -24.84
N ARG A 309 -11.48 15.28 -25.33
CA ARG A 309 -12.85 15.17 -25.87
C ARG A 309 -13.90 15.48 -24.82
N LEU A 310 -13.74 14.94 -23.61
CA LEU A 310 -14.67 15.16 -22.51
C LEU A 310 -14.62 16.60 -22.00
N MET A 311 -13.42 17.18 -21.84
CA MET A 311 -13.25 18.56 -21.41
C MET A 311 -13.92 19.53 -22.39
N ASN A 312 -13.66 19.38 -23.69
CA ASN A 312 -14.29 20.23 -24.71
C ASN A 312 -15.82 20.08 -24.77
N ALA A 313 -16.36 18.91 -24.38
CA ALA A 313 -17.81 18.67 -24.37
C ALA A 313 -18.50 19.17 -23.10
N LEU A 314 -17.78 19.30 -21.98
CA LEU A 314 -18.36 19.61 -20.66
C LEU A 314 -17.94 20.98 -20.11
N GLN A 315 -17.04 21.70 -20.79
CA GLN A 315 -16.49 22.99 -20.32
C GLN A 315 -17.53 24.09 -20.10
N ASP A 316 -18.65 24.05 -20.82
CA ASP A 316 -19.70 25.07 -20.76
C ASP A 316 -20.72 24.82 -19.62
N LEU A 317 -20.63 23.65 -18.95
CA LEU A 317 -21.50 23.30 -17.84
C LEU A 317 -21.20 24.15 -16.61
N ARG A 318 -22.24 24.75 -16.03
CA ARG A 318 -22.14 25.49 -14.77
C ARG A 318 -23.31 25.18 -13.82
N VAL A 319 -23.04 25.31 -12.53
CA VAL A 319 -24.06 25.22 -11.48
C VAL A 319 -24.62 26.61 -11.22
N GLU A 320 -25.92 26.78 -11.48
CA GLU A 320 -26.64 28.04 -11.22
C GLU A 320 -26.95 28.20 -9.72
N TYR A 321 -27.32 29.42 -9.29
CA TYR A 321 -27.63 29.71 -7.88
C TYR A 321 -28.74 28.84 -7.26
N ASN A 322 -29.64 28.30 -8.09
CA ASN A 322 -30.70 27.39 -7.67
C ASN A 322 -30.25 25.91 -7.59
N GLY A 323 -28.96 25.61 -7.81
CA GLY A 323 -28.40 24.26 -7.76
C GLY A 323 -28.63 23.42 -9.03
N VAL A 324 -29.25 24.00 -10.06
CA VAL A 324 -29.46 23.37 -11.37
C VAL A 324 -28.18 23.45 -12.18
N VAL A 325 -27.83 22.38 -12.89
CA VAL A 325 -26.70 22.36 -13.84
C VAL A 325 -27.23 22.70 -15.23
N LYS A 326 -26.67 23.74 -15.84
CA LYS A 326 -27.03 24.18 -17.19
C LYS A 326 -25.85 24.15 -18.15
N ASP A 327 -26.17 23.86 -19.40
CA ASP A 327 -25.36 24.19 -20.57
C ASP A 327 -26.04 25.38 -21.26
N GLN A 328 -25.46 26.57 -21.11
CA GLN A 328 -26.09 27.84 -21.53
C GLN A 328 -27.52 27.99 -20.98
N GLU A 329 -28.56 27.89 -21.82
CA GLU A 329 -29.97 27.94 -21.41
C GLU A 329 -30.61 26.56 -21.18
N ARG A 330 -29.94 25.48 -21.59
CA ARG A 330 -30.48 24.12 -21.48
C ARG A 330 -30.19 23.53 -20.11
N VAL A 331 -31.24 23.07 -19.43
CA VAL A 331 -31.10 22.32 -18.18
C VAL A 331 -30.59 20.91 -18.46
N VAL A 332 -29.47 20.53 -17.83
CA VAL A 332 -28.84 19.22 -17.94
C VAL A 332 -29.14 18.36 -16.71
N GLN A 333 -29.05 18.94 -15.51
CA GLN A 333 -29.46 18.30 -14.26
C GLN A 333 -30.29 19.27 -13.41
N PHE A 334 -31.42 18.80 -12.86
CA PHE A 334 -32.26 19.62 -11.98
C PHE A 334 -31.63 19.89 -10.61
N ARG A 335 -30.72 19.01 -10.17
CA ARG A 335 -29.93 19.18 -8.95
C ARG A 335 -28.53 18.61 -9.20
N TYR A 336 -27.50 19.42 -8.97
CA TYR A 336 -26.11 18.99 -9.14
C TYR A 336 -25.82 17.71 -8.37
N GLY A 337 -25.36 16.67 -9.07
CA GLY A 337 -24.94 15.41 -8.43
C GLY A 337 -26.05 14.68 -7.66
N GLU A 338 -27.33 14.96 -7.93
CA GLU A 338 -28.52 14.46 -7.22
C GLU A 338 -28.68 14.96 -5.77
N ASP A 339 -27.60 15.14 -5.02
CA ASP A 339 -27.60 15.57 -3.62
C ASP A 339 -27.15 17.03 -3.40
N GLY A 340 -26.59 17.68 -4.41
CA GLY A 340 -26.06 19.04 -4.34
C GLY A 340 -24.72 19.15 -3.61
N VAL A 341 -24.04 18.03 -3.33
CA VAL A 341 -22.79 18.03 -2.56
C VAL A 341 -21.59 17.99 -3.50
N ASP A 342 -20.70 18.96 -3.34
CA ASP A 342 -19.40 18.96 -4.02
C ASP A 342 -18.56 17.74 -3.58
N PRO A 343 -18.11 16.86 -4.49
CA PRO A 343 -17.27 15.72 -4.16
C PRO A 343 -16.03 16.08 -3.34
N SER A 344 -15.46 17.28 -3.52
CA SER A 344 -14.31 17.77 -2.74
C SER A 344 -14.63 18.00 -1.26
N LYS A 345 -15.91 18.23 -0.94
CA LYS A 345 -16.45 18.44 0.42
C LYS A 345 -17.17 17.20 0.96
N SER A 346 -17.50 16.24 0.11
CA SER A 346 -18.12 14.95 0.48
C SER A 346 -17.16 14.05 1.28
N GLU A 347 -17.66 13.23 2.21
CA GLU A 347 -16.84 12.21 2.90
C GLU A 347 -16.73 10.97 2.02
N TYR A 348 -15.77 10.97 1.09
CA TYR A 348 -15.52 9.85 0.16
C TYR A 348 -16.79 9.38 -0.56
N GLY A 349 -17.57 10.32 -1.10
CA GLY A 349 -18.81 10.05 -1.81
C GLY A 349 -20.06 9.96 -0.94
N LYS A 350 -19.94 10.07 0.38
CA LYS A 350 -21.10 10.30 1.27
C LYS A 350 -21.36 11.79 1.43
N SER A 351 -22.62 12.19 1.28
CA SER A 351 -23.08 13.57 1.46
C SER A 351 -22.80 14.07 2.89
N VAL A 352 -23.09 13.23 3.90
CA VAL A 352 -22.84 13.51 5.33
C VAL A 352 -22.38 12.23 6.02
N ASP A 353 -21.37 12.33 6.88
CA ASP A 353 -20.92 11.24 7.75
C ASP A 353 -21.72 11.25 9.07
N ILE A 354 -22.88 10.59 9.05
CA ILE A 354 -23.82 10.56 10.19
C ILE A 354 -23.16 9.96 11.43
N ASP A 355 -22.43 8.85 11.28
CA ASP A 355 -21.78 8.17 12.40
C ASP A 355 -20.79 9.09 13.11
N TRP A 356 -20.04 9.88 12.34
CA TRP A 356 -19.11 10.85 12.91
C TRP A 356 -19.81 12.05 13.56
N VAL A 357 -20.87 12.58 12.95
CA VAL A 357 -21.65 13.67 13.54
C VAL A 357 -22.26 13.23 14.88
N ILE A 358 -22.81 12.02 14.94
CA ILE A 358 -23.31 11.42 16.18
C ILE A 358 -22.19 11.27 17.19
N TYR A 359 -21.04 10.70 16.78
CA TYR A 359 -19.88 10.52 17.65
C TYR A 359 -19.37 11.84 18.25
N LYS A 360 -19.32 12.90 17.43
CA LYS A 360 -18.88 14.23 17.84
C LYS A 360 -19.78 14.82 18.94
N ASN A 361 -21.10 14.74 18.76
CA ASN A 361 -22.06 15.41 19.64
C ASN A 361 -22.43 14.58 20.89
N LEU A 362 -22.45 13.25 20.81
CA LEU A 362 -22.80 12.41 21.97
C LEU A 362 -21.65 12.25 22.98
N LYS A 363 -20.39 12.27 22.55
CA LYS A 363 -19.25 12.21 23.48
C LYS A 363 -18.92 13.55 24.13
N SER A 364 -19.39 14.68 23.58
CA SER A 364 -19.28 15.99 24.24
C SER A 364 -20.25 16.15 25.43
N GLU A 365 -21.31 15.33 25.52
CA GLU A 365 -22.27 15.35 26.63
C GLU A 365 -21.95 14.35 27.75
N ALA A 366 -20.93 13.51 27.58
CA ALA A 366 -20.48 12.54 28.58
C ALA A 366 -19.12 12.95 29.17
N ILE A 367 -19.06 14.14 29.78
CA ILE A 367 -18.00 14.58 30.71
C ILE A 367 -18.67 15.18 31.94
#